data_AF-A0A1I2AIE8-F1
#
_entry.id   AF-A0A1I2AIE8-F1
#
_cell.length_a   1.000
_cell.length_b   1.000
_cell.length_c   1.000
_cell.angle_alpha   90.00
_cell.angle_beta   90.00
_cell.angle_gamma   90.00
#
_symmetry.space_group_name_H-M   'P 1'
#
loop_
_entity.id
_entity.type
_entity.pdbx_description
1 polymer ?
#
loop_
_entity_poly.entity_id
_entity_poly.type
_entity_poly.pdbx_seq_one_letter_code
_entity_poly.pdbx_strand_id
1 'polypeptide(L)'
;MRSQTVDRLLKNTPKDVEIFVDWYADLVVRINQLLRENKITKKELAEKLDKKPSEVSKWLNGEHNFTLRSLAKLSAELGEPLLEVPKRKNQASFINGYSRSLHTFVVYKKIASVEPLKIIKLQQTDELNLLSNVG
;
A
#
# COMPACT_ATOMS: atom_id res chain seq x y z
N MET A 1 -29.34 -14.69 9.56
CA MET A 1 -28.91 -15.89 8.80
C MET A 1 -28.89 -15.53 7.33
N ARG A 2 -27.81 -15.87 6.59
CA ARG A 2 -27.75 -15.66 5.14
C ARG A 2 -28.73 -16.63 4.45
N SER A 3 -29.44 -16.16 3.43
CA SER A 3 -30.39 -16.99 2.68
C SER A 3 -29.64 -17.98 1.79
N GLN A 4 -30.16 -19.20 1.65
CA GLN A 4 -29.59 -20.22 0.78
C GLN A 4 -29.45 -19.75 -0.67
N THR A 5 -30.32 -18.82 -1.12
CA THR A 5 -30.23 -18.19 -2.43
C THR A 5 -29.00 -17.30 -2.56
N VAL A 6 -28.67 -16.53 -1.52
CA VAL A 6 -27.50 -15.63 -1.49
C VAL A 6 -26.22 -16.44 -1.54
N ASP A 7 -26.13 -17.53 -0.77
CA ASP A 7 -24.94 -18.38 -0.74
C ASP A 7 -24.66 -19.08 -2.08
N ARG A 8 -25.71 -19.45 -2.83
CA ARG A 8 -25.57 -20.02 -4.18
C ARG A 8 -25.07 -18.99 -5.20
N LEU A 9 -25.56 -17.74 -5.10
CA LEU A 9 -25.12 -16.67 -5.99
C LEU A 9 -23.65 -16.34 -5.75
N LEU A 10 -23.22 -16.22 -4.49
CA LEU A 10 -21.83 -15.98 -4.14
C LEU A 10 -20.90 -17.08 -4.67
N LYS A 11 -21.28 -18.35 -4.56
CA LYS A 11 -20.48 -19.48 -5.07
C LYS A 11 -20.26 -19.48 -6.58
N ASN A 12 -21.18 -18.90 -7.34
CA ASN A 12 -21.14 -18.87 -8.81
C ASN A 12 -20.69 -17.51 -9.36
N THR A 13 -20.28 -16.58 -8.49
CA THR A 13 -19.85 -15.25 -8.92
C THR A 13 -18.45 -15.33 -9.54
N PRO A 14 -18.22 -14.76 -10.74
CA PRO A 14 -16.90 -14.69 -11.33
C PRO A 14 -15.91 -13.93 -10.45
N LYS A 15 -14.64 -14.34 -10.46
CA LYS A 15 -13.64 -13.79 -9.53
C LYS A 15 -13.35 -12.30 -9.74
N ASP A 16 -13.43 -11.84 -10.99
CA ASP A 16 -13.29 -10.43 -11.36
C ASP A 16 -14.40 -9.56 -10.76
N VAL A 17 -15.64 -10.08 -10.65
CA VAL A 17 -16.75 -9.37 -10.02
C VAL A 17 -16.53 -9.22 -8.53
N GLU A 18 -16.05 -10.27 -7.85
CA GLU A 18 -15.68 -10.18 -6.43
C GLU A 18 -14.61 -9.11 -6.21
N ILE A 19 -13.52 -9.18 -6.98
CA ILE A 19 -12.41 -8.21 -6.90
C ILE A 19 -12.90 -6.79 -7.15
N PHE A 20 -13.76 -6.60 -8.15
CA PHE A 20 -14.32 -5.29 -8.47
C PHE A 20 -15.13 -4.71 -7.31
N VAL A 21 -16.01 -5.52 -6.71
CA VAL A 21 -16.84 -5.09 -5.58
C VAL A 21 -15.99 -4.72 -4.38
N ASP A 22 -14.99 -5.54 -4.05
CA ASP A 22 -14.06 -5.29 -2.94
C ASP A 22 -13.31 -3.96 -3.16
N TRP A 23 -12.68 -3.80 -4.33
CA TRP A 23 -11.94 -2.57 -4.66
C TRP A 23 -12.83 -1.33 -4.65
N TYR A 24 -14.05 -1.44 -5.20
CA TYR A 24 -14.97 -0.32 -5.25
C TYR A 24 -15.41 0.09 -3.85
N ALA A 25 -15.76 -0.88 -2.99
CA ALA A 25 -16.18 -0.62 -1.62
C ALA A 25 -15.05 0.06 -0.82
N ASP A 26 -13.83 -0.46 -0.90
CA ASP A 26 -12.67 0.11 -0.21
C ASP A 26 -12.39 1.55 -0.65
N LEU A 27 -12.45 1.81 -1.97
CA LEU A 27 -12.28 3.16 -2.53
C LEU A 27 -13.34 4.13 -2.01
N VAL A 28 -14.61 3.74 -2.01
CA VAL A 28 -15.71 4.59 -1.52
C VAL A 28 -15.56 4.87 -0.03
N VAL A 29 -15.20 3.87 0.78
CA VAL A 29 -14.94 4.05 2.21
C VAL A 29 -13.78 5.04 2.41
N ARG A 30 -12.67 4.86 1.68
CA ARG A 30 -11.50 5.75 1.79
C ARG A 30 -11.83 7.19 1.39
N ILE A 31 -12.58 7.39 0.29
CA ILE A 31 -12.97 8.73 -0.15
C ILE A 31 -13.87 9.40 0.90
N ASN A 32 -14.85 8.70 1.45
CA ASN A 32 -15.70 9.26 2.51
C ASN A 32 -14.91 9.56 3.80
N GLN A 33 -13.88 8.77 4.11
CA GLN A 33 -12.97 9.06 5.20
C GLN A 33 -12.20 10.37 4.96
N LEU A 34 -11.58 10.53 3.79
CA LEU A 34 -10.83 11.74 3.43
C LEU A 34 -11.71 12.98 3.39
N LEU A 35 -12.96 12.86 2.92
CA LEU A 35 -13.93 13.95 2.96
C LEU A 35 -14.19 14.44 4.39
N ARG A 36 -14.34 13.51 5.34
CA ARG A 36 -14.53 13.83 6.76
C ARG A 36 -13.28 14.45 7.38
N GLU A 37 -12.11 13.90 7.09
CA GLU A 37 -10.82 14.37 7.62
C GLU A 37 -10.51 15.79 7.12
N ASN A 38 -10.74 16.05 5.84
CA ASN A 38 -10.56 17.37 5.22
C ASN A 38 -11.71 18.34 5.49
N LYS A 39 -12.80 17.89 6.15
CA LYS A 39 -14.05 18.66 6.38
C LYS A 39 -14.65 19.23 5.09
N ILE A 40 -14.52 18.48 3.99
CA ILE A 40 -15.03 18.86 2.67
C ILE A 40 -16.38 18.18 2.46
N THR A 41 -17.36 18.94 1.98
CA THR A 41 -18.66 18.42 1.58
C THR A 41 -18.60 17.79 0.18
N LYS A 42 -19.52 16.86 -0.12
CA LYS A 42 -19.64 16.28 -1.47
C LYS A 42 -19.88 17.34 -2.55
N LYS A 43 -20.54 18.43 -2.21
CA LYS A 43 -20.80 19.55 -3.11
C LYS A 43 -19.51 20.31 -3.45
N GLU A 44 -18.73 20.66 -2.44
CA GLU A 44 -17.43 21.32 -2.63
C GLU A 44 -16.45 20.43 -3.39
N LEU A 45 -16.44 19.12 -3.13
CA LEU A 45 -15.64 18.17 -3.92
C LEU A 45 -16.05 18.20 -5.40
N ALA A 46 -17.36 18.25 -5.68
CA ALA A 46 -17.85 18.31 -7.06
C ALA A 46 -17.44 19.62 -7.76
N GLU A 47 -17.50 20.74 -7.05
CA GLU A 47 -17.03 22.05 -7.53
C GLU A 47 -15.53 22.01 -7.86
N LYS A 48 -14.70 21.47 -6.96
CA LYS A 48 -13.26 21.29 -7.18
C LYS A 48 -12.93 20.41 -8.38
N LEU A 49 -13.72 19.36 -8.61
CA LEU A 49 -13.52 18.43 -9.73
C LEU A 49 -14.04 18.95 -11.08
N ASP A 50 -14.70 20.12 -11.09
CA ASP A 50 -15.46 20.66 -12.23
C ASP A 50 -16.52 19.64 -12.72
N LYS A 51 -17.30 19.11 -11.77
CA LYS A 51 -18.30 18.07 -11.99
C LYS A 51 -19.62 18.38 -11.30
N LYS A 52 -20.68 17.75 -11.80
CA LYS A 52 -22.01 17.88 -11.17
C LYS A 52 -22.02 17.13 -9.83
N PRO A 53 -22.61 17.69 -8.75
CA PRO A 53 -22.76 16.99 -7.47
C PRO A 53 -23.49 15.64 -7.59
N SER A 54 -24.39 15.51 -8.56
CA SER A 54 -25.07 14.26 -8.88
C SER A 54 -24.11 13.19 -9.39
N GLU A 55 -23.12 13.53 -10.22
CA GLU A 55 -22.13 12.59 -10.75
C GLU A 55 -21.24 12.05 -9.61
N VAL A 56 -20.78 12.94 -8.72
CA VAL A 56 -20.01 12.54 -7.53
C VAL A 56 -20.84 11.67 -6.58
N SER A 57 -22.13 11.99 -6.41
CA SER A 57 -23.01 11.18 -5.57
C SER A 57 -23.18 9.77 -6.14
N LYS A 58 -23.35 9.65 -7.46
CA LYS A 58 -23.47 8.35 -8.14
C LYS A 58 -22.19 7.51 -8.02
N TRP A 59 -21.02 8.14 -8.06
CA TRP A 59 -19.75 7.48 -7.78
C TRP A 59 -19.62 7.00 -6.34
N LEU A 60 -20.14 7.73 -5.36
CA LEU A 60 -20.04 7.32 -3.95
C LEU A 60 -21.13 6.31 -3.55
N ASN A 61 -22.17 6.16 -4.36
CA ASN A 61 -23.30 5.28 -4.09
C ASN A 61 -23.21 3.92 -4.80
N GLY A 62 -22.24 3.67 -5.68
CA GLY A 62 -22.18 2.40 -6.43
C GLY A 62 -22.85 2.43 -7.79
N GLU A 63 -23.44 3.55 -8.22
CA GLU A 63 -24.20 3.62 -9.47
C GLU A 63 -23.29 3.81 -10.68
N HIS A 64 -22.13 4.45 -10.49
CA HIS A 64 -21.18 4.73 -11.56
C HIS A 64 -19.77 4.28 -11.16
N ASN A 65 -19.07 3.66 -12.12
CA ASN A 65 -17.70 3.21 -11.94
C ASN A 65 -16.71 4.38 -12.00
N PHE A 66 -15.62 4.27 -11.25
CA PHE A 66 -14.50 5.19 -11.36
C PHE A 66 -13.63 4.85 -12.57
N THR A 67 -13.20 5.87 -13.29
CA THR A 67 -12.09 5.76 -14.24
C THR A 67 -10.76 6.05 -13.54
N LEU A 68 -9.63 5.58 -14.09
CA LEU A 68 -8.31 5.94 -13.58
C LEU A 68 -8.09 7.47 -13.57
N ARG A 69 -8.62 8.17 -14.58
CA ARG A 69 -8.56 9.64 -14.64
C ARG A 69 -9.34 10.30 -13.51
N SER A 70 -10.53 9.80 -13.17
CA SER A 70 -11.31 10.33 -12.05
C SER A 70 -10.64 10.04 -10.71
N LEU A 71 -10.05 8.84 -10.52
CA LEU A 71 -9.29 8.52 -9.30
C LEU A 71 -8.06 9.42 -9.14
N ALA A 72 -7.34 9.70 -10.24
CA ALA A 72 -6.20 10.62 -10.21
C ALA A 72 -6.63 12.04 -9.83
N LYS A 73 -7.73 12.56 -10.41
CA LYS A 73 -8.29 13.87 -10.03
C LYS A 73 -8.71 13.91 -8.56
N LEU A 74 -9.44 12.88 -8.10
CA LEU A 74 -9.83 12.77 -6.70
C LEU A 74 -8.61 12.75 -5.77
N SER A 75 -7.58 12.00 -6.12
CA SER A 75 -6.34 11.94 -5.32
C SER A 75 -5.66 13.31 -5.25
N ALA A 76 -5.64 14.07 -6.35
CA ALA A 76 -5.09 15.42 -6.38
C ALA A 76 -5.89 16.41 -5.51
N GLU A 77 -7.23 16.36 -5.57
CA GLU A 77 -8.10 17.28 -4.81
C GLU A 77 -8.17 16.95 -3.31
N LEU A 78 -8.05 15.66 -2.96
CA LEU A 78 -8.07 15.19 -1.57
C LEU A 78 -6.68 15.23 -0.92
N GLY A 79 -5.62 15.41 -1.71
CA GLY A 79 -4.23 15.50 -1.22
C GLY A 79 -3.60 14.15 -0.87
N GLU A 80 -4.23 13.03 -1.22
CA GLU A 80 -3.79 11.68 -0.86
C GLU A 80 -3.98 10.67 -2.00
N PRO A 81 -3.09 9.68 -2.16
CA PRO A 81 -3.24 8.65 -3.18
C PRO A 81 -4.40 7.70 -2.85
N LEU A 82 -5.34 7.55 -3.80
CA LEU A 82 -6.44 6.58 -3.66
C LEU A 82 -6.14 5.20 -4.24
N LEU A 83 -5.16 5.08 -5.12
CA LEU A 83 -4.79 3.83 -5.79
C LEU A 83 -3.28 3.68 -5.78
N GLU A 84 -2.81 2.55 -5.25
CA GLU A 84 -1.41 2.15 -5.28
C GLU A 84 -1.23 0.87 -6.07
N VAL A 85 -0.24 0.86 -6.96
CA VAL A 85 0.13 -0.33 -7.72
C VAL A 85 1.24 -1.06 -6.96
N PRO A 86 1.08 -2.36 -6.66
CA PRO A 86 2.11 -3.13 -5.97
C PRO A 86 3.43 -3.07 -6.74
N LYS A 87 4.50 -2.73 -6.02
CA LYS A 87 5.85 -2.68 -6.61
C LYS A 87 6.23 -4.07 -7.12
N ARG A 88 6.95 -4.12 -8.25
CA ARG A 88 7.49 -5.36 -8.78
C ARG A 88 8.34 -6.03 -7.70
N LYS A 89 8.02 -7.29 -7.37
CA LYS A 89 8.86 -8.10 -6.49
C LYS A 89 10.16 -8.40 -7.23
N ASN A 90 11.28 -7.82 -6.77
CA ASN A 90 12.60 -8.14 -7.30
C ASN A 90 12.92 -9.60 -6.97
N GLN A 91 12.74 -10.50 -7.93
CA GLN A 91 13.23 -11.87 -7.83
C GLN A 91 14.73 -11.85 -8.14
N ALA A 92 15.53 -11.49 -7.15
CA ALA A 92 16.97 -11.76 -7.20
C ALA A 92 17.15 -13.24 -6.85
N SER A 93 17.27 -14.10 -7.87
CA SER A 93 17.79 -15.44 -7.66
C SER A 93 19.32 -15.37 -7.65
N PHE A 94 19.91 -15.70 -6.51
CA PHE A 94 21.34 -15.91 -6.40
C PHE A 94 21.67 -17.25 -7.06
N ILE A 95 22.34 -17.21 -8.21
CA ILE A 95 22.89 -18.41 -8.85
C ILE A 95 24.40 -18.29 -8.70
N ASN A 96 25.03 -19.20 -7.95
CA ASN A 96 26.47 -19.39 -7.83
C ASN A 96 27.30 -18.09 -7.70
N GLY A 97 26.93 -17.20 -6.76
CA GLY A 97 27.70 -15.97 -6.46
C GLY A 97 27.40 -14.75 -7.34
N TYR A 98 26.43 -14.86 -8.26
CA TYR A 98 25.96 -13.73 -9.08
C TYR A 98 24.52 -13.34 -8.72
N SER A 99 24.28 -12.03 -8.54
CA SER A 99 22.94 -11.47 -8.40
C SER A 99 22.41 -11.07 -9.78
N ARG A 100 21.34 -11.74 -10.25
CA ARG A 100 20.68 -11.40 -11.53
C ARG A 100 19.44 -10.53 -11.27
N SER A 101 19.49 -9.27 -11.70
CA SER A 101 18.30 -8.41 -11.78
C SER A 101 17.72 -8.48 -13.19
N LEU A 102 16.55 -9.11 -13.33
CA LEU A 102 15.80 -9.16 -14.60
C LEU A 102 15.04 -7.84 -14.80
N HIS A 103 15.76 -6.78 -15.17
CA HIS A 103 15.16 -5.72 -15.98
C HIS A 103 15.47 -6.05 -17.45
N THR A 104 14.73 -5.48 -18.40
CA THR A 104 14.90 -5.71 -19.85
C THR A 104 16.35 -5.56 -20.35
N PHE A 105 17.24 -4.99 -19.53
CA PHE A 105 18.69 -5.12 -19.66
C PHE A 105 19.25 -5.90 -18.44
N VAL A 106 19.94 -7.00 -18.71
CA VAL A 106 20.61 -7.79 -17.67
C VAL A 106 21.82 -7.00 -17.19
N VAL A 107 21.76 -6.46 -15.97
CA VAL A 107 22.90 -5.79 -15.33
C VAL A 107 23.67 -6.83 -14.51
N TYR A 108 24.90 -7.13 -14.91
CA TYR A 108 25.83 -7.95 -14.12
C TYR A 108 26.61 -7.06 -13.17
N LYS A 109 26.40 -7.21 -11.85
CA LYS A 109 27.23 -6.58 -10.83
C LYS A 109 28.17 -7.63 -10.24
N LYS A 110 29.48 -7.47 -10.45
CA LYS A 110 30.51 -8.29 -9.79
C LYS A 110 30.49 -7.95 -8.31
N ILE A 111 30.05 -8.89 -7.48
CA ILE A 111 30.10 -8.75 -6.03
C ILE A 111 31.46 -9.28 -5.59
N ALA A 112 32.34 -8.41 -5.11
CA ALA A 112 33.55 -8.85 -4.44
C ALA A 112 33.17 -9.35 -3.04
N SER A 113 33.58 -10.57 -2.69
CA SER A 113 33.52 -11.04 -1.31
C SER A 113 34.41 -10.13 -0.47
N VAL A 114 33.81 -9.26 0.33
CA VAL A 114 34.54 -8.56 1.38
C VAL A 114 34.99 -9.63 2.37
N GLU A 115 36.29 -9.69 2.67
CA GLU A 115 36.79 -10.55 3.74
C GLU A 115 35.97 -10.33 5.01
N PRO A 116 35.67 -11.38 5.79
CA PRO A 116 34.83 -11.24 6.97
C PRO A 116 35.44 -10.19 7.91
N LEU A 117 34.68 -9.12 8.19
CA LEU A 117 35.05 -8.07 9.12
C LEU A 117 35.51 -8.71 10.44
N LYS A 118 36.74 -8.40 10.89
CA LYS A 118 37.23 -8.79 12.22
C LYS A 118 36.28 -8.21 13.27
N ILE A 119 35.45 -9.07 13.86
CA ILE A 119 34.62 -8.72 15.00
C ILE A 119 35.56 -8.49 16.18
N ILE A 120 35.80 -7.23 16.54
CA ILE A 120 36.49 -6.89 17.79
C ILE A 120 35.48 -7.19 18.90
N LYS A 121 35.68 -8.28 19.63
CA LYS A 121 34.95 -8.52 20.88
C LYS A 121 35.46 -7.53 21.92
N LEU A 122 34.66 -6.51 22.24
CA LEU A 122 34.86 -5.74 23.46
C LEU A 122 34.67 -6.69 24.65
N GLN A 123 35.69 -6.89 25.46
CA GLN A 123 35.54 -7.59 26.73
C GLN A 123 34.86 -6.66 27.73
N GLN A 124 33.89 -7.22 28.45
CA GLN A 124 33.16 -6.55 29.51
C GLN A 124 34.14 -6.24 30.65
N THR A 125 34.29 -4.97 31.02
CA THR A 125 35.12 -4.57 32.16
C THR A 125 34.37 -4.91 33.44
N ASP A 126 34.93 -5.79 34.27
CA ASP A 126 34.43 -6.01 35.63
C ASP A 126 34.60 -4.72 36.44
N GLU A 127 33.52 -4.23 37.03
CA GLU A 127 33.57 -3.13 38.00
C GLU A 127 34.47 -3.53 39.17
N LEU A 128 35.64 -2.91 39.26
CA LEU A 128 36.50 -3.06 40.44
C LEU A 128 35.77 -2.45 41.63
N ASN A 129 35.46 -3.33 42.58
CA ASN A 129 34.82 -3.09 43.86
C ASN A 129 35.08 -1.69 44.44
N LEU A 130 33.99 -1.00 44.81
CA LEU A 130 34.05 0.06 45.82
C LEU A 130 34.72 -0.52 47.07
N LEU A 131 35.99 -0.18 47.27
CA LEU A 131 36.63 -0.31 48.57
C LEU A 131 35.95 0.68 49.49
N SER A 132 34.94 0.16 50.17
CA SER A 132 34.44 0.66 51.42
C SER A 132 35.57 0.65 52.46
N ASN A 133 35.52 1.68 53.30
CA ASN A 133 36.01 1.74 54.67
C ASN A 133 37.45 2.21 54.96
N VAL A 134 37.46 3.45 55.46
CA VAL A 134 38.12 3.96 56.69
C VAL A 134 39.63 3.87 56.84
N GLY A 135 40.22 5.07 56.82
CA GLY A 135 41.24 5.55 57.75
C GLY A 135 41.01 7.05 57.93
#